data_AF-A0A077NV83-F1
#
_entry.id   AF-A0A077NV83-F1
#
_cell.length_a   1.000
_cell.length_b   1.000
_cell.length_c   1.000
_cell.angle_alpha   90.00
_cell.angle_beta   90.00
_cell.angle_gamma   90.00
#
_symmetry.space_group_name_H-M   'P 1'
#
loop_
_entity.id
_entity.type
_entity.pdbx_description
1 polymer ?
#
loop_
_entity_poly.entity_id
_entity_poly.type
_entity_poly.pdbx_seq_one_letter_code
_entity_poly.pdbx_strand_id
1 'polypeptide(L)'
;MKSDVGSGIALYQRATESKGKEGPVARQLIELLALDKAIVTLDALHCQKETLKLITQRGGDFIVGIKGNQSTLYQFVKSRFASHYDSDERVEFTEKNKGHGRTELRAVMQISAGLPKDLQGQWPSVHSLIEVVSERGEKGEIHQGLRMKFWSAKID
;
A
#
# COMPACT_ATOMS: atom_id res chain seq x y z
N MET A 1 -11.31 0.83 11.06
CA MET A 1 -11.32 -0.58 11.50
C MET A 1 -9.92 -1.15 11.29
N LYS A 2 -9.43 -1.97 12.21
CA LYS A 2 -8.18 -2.74 12.08
C LYS A 2 -8.51 -4.21 12.32
N SER A 3 -7.97 -5.08 11.47
CA SER A 3 -8.28 -6.51 11.47
C SER A 3 -7.01 -7.32 11.27
N ASP A 4 -6.98 -8.50 11.88
CA ASP A 4 -6.08 -9.56 11.47
C ASP A 4 -6.73 -10.30 10.30
N VAL A 5 -6.09 -10.22 9.14
CA VAL A 5 -6.62 -10.79 7.89
C VAL A 5 -6.52 -12.32 7.90
N GLY A 6 -5.51 -12.90 8.56
CA GLY A 6 -5.31 -14.36 8.58
C GLY A 6 -6.39 -15.08 9.38
N SER A 7 -6.80 -14.50 10.51
CA SER A 7 -7.88 -15.03 11.35
C SER A 7 -9.27 -14.49 11.00
N GLY A 8 -9.37 -13.45 10.17
CA GLY A 8 -10.63 -12.78 9.85
C GLY A 8 -11.23 -11.98 11.02
N ILE A 9 -10.44 -11.65 12.03
CA ILE A 9 -10.90 -11.00 13.26
C ILE A 9 -10.75 -9.48 13.16
N ALA A 10 -11.82 -8.76 13.47
CA ALA A 10 -11.75 -7.33 13.74
C ALA A 10 -11.20 -7.10 15.16
N LEU A 11 -9.98 -6.58 15.24
CA LEU A 11 -9.31 -6.31 16.52
C LEU A 11 -9.79 -5.00 17.15
N TYR A 12 -10.10 -4.01 16.31
CA TYR A 12 -10.53 -2.71 16.79
C TYR A 12 -11.37 -1.94 15.76
N GLN A 13 -12.43 -1.30 16.26
CA GLN A 13 -13.24 -0.35 15.51
C GLN A 13 -13.65 0.81 16.41
N ARG A 14 -13.43 2.03 15.92
CA ARG A 14 -13.89 3.27 16.58
C ARG A 14 -14.32 4.27 15.52
N ALA A 15 -15.47 4.89 15.76
CA ALA A 15 -15.91 6.04 14.97
C ALA A 15 -15.12 7.28 15.39
N THR A 16 -14.69 8.09 14.42
CA THR A 16 -14.03 9.37 14.70
C THR A 16 -15.06 10.49 14.70
N GLU A 17 -15.08 11.29 15.76
CA GLU A 17 -16.07 12.35 15.97
C GLU A 17 -15.95 13.53 14.99
N SER A 18 -14.79 13.70 14.33
CA SER A 18 -14.57 14.78 13.37
C SER A 18 -13.51 14.47 12.31
N LYS A 19 -13.60 15.17 11.16
CA LYS A 19 -12.65 15.07 10.04
C LYS A 19 -11.23 15.38 10.51
N GLY A 20 -10.26 14.58 10.09
CA GLY A 20 -8.83 14.78 10.39
C GLY A 20 -8.30 14.09 11.66
N LYS A 21 -9.18 13.57 12.53
CA LYS A 21 -8.75 12.80 13.72
C LYS A 21 -8.33 11.35 13.42
N GLU A 22 -8.53 10.89 12.19
CA GLU A 22 -8.27 9.51 11.79
C GLU A 22 -6.79 9.12 11.84
N GLY A 23 -5.88 10.02 11.44
CA GLY A 23 -4.44 9.76 11.50
C GLY A 23 -3.93 9.51 12.92
N PRO A 24 -4.18 10.43 13.88
CA PRO A 24 -3.84 10.23 15.28
C PRO A 24 -4.47 8.96 15.89
N VAL A 25 -5.75 8.69 15.63
CA VAL A 25 -6.42 7.48 16.14
C VAL A 25 -5.78 6.22 15.56
N ALA A 26 -5.46 6.21 14.27
CA ALA A 26 -4.78 5.07 13.66
C ALA A 26 -3.40 4.81 14.29
N ARG A 27 -2.63 5.86 14.63
CA ARG A 27 -1.34 5.72 15.32
C ARG A 27 -1.47 5.17 16.73
N GLN A 28 -2.43 5.67 17.51
CA GLN A 28 -2.73 5.12 18.84
C GLN A 28 -3.04 3.62 18.78
N LEU A 29 -3.71 3.15 17.72
CA LEU A 29 -3.96 1.72 17.54
C LEU A 29 -2.71 0.93 17.20
N ILE A 30 -1.85 1.48 16.33
CA ILE A 30 -0.58 0.86 15.97
C ILE A 30 0.32 0.71 17.23
N GLU A 31 0.26 1.65 18.17
CA GLU A 31 0.98 1.55 19.46
C GLU A 31 0.48 0.40 20.35
N LEU A 32 -0.78 -0.01 20.22
CA LEU A 32 -1.36 -1.08 21.03
C LEU A 32 -1.17 -2.48 20.41
N LEU A 33 -0.91 -2.56 19.10
CA LEU A 33 -0.78 -3.83 18.40
C LEU A 33 0.63 -4.41 18.52
N ALA A 34 0.75 -5.73 18.72
CA ALA A 34 2.02 -6.43 18.55
C ALA A 34 2.34 -6.51 17.05
N LEU A 35 3.42 -5.83 16.62
CA LEU A 35 3.77 -5.71 15.20
C LEU A 35 5.07 -6.40 14.80
N ASP A 36 5.76 -7.06 15.74
CA ASP A 36 7.01 -7.74 15.43
C ASP A 36 6.80 -8.73 14.27
N LYS A 37 7.48 -8.48 13.15
CA LYS A 37 7.40 -9.25 11.89
C LYS A 37 6.00 -9.28 11.25
N ALA A 38 5.10 -8.39 11.66
CA ALA A 38 3.78 -8.24 11.06
C ALA A 38 3.82 -7.29 9.86
N ILE A 39 2.97 -7.57 8.86
CA ILE A 39 2.77 -6.68 7.71
C ILE A 39 1.49 -5.88 7.91
N VAL A 40 1.64 -4.56 8.03
CA VAL A 40 0.52 -3.62 8.21
C VAL A 40 0.09 -3.07 6.85
N THR A 41 -1.08 -3.49 6.36
CA THR A 41 -1.67 -2.93 5.14
C THR A 41 -2.53 -1.70 5.46
N LEU A 42 -2.34 -0.61 4.73
CA LEU A 42 -2.98 0.68 4.97
C LEU A 42 -3.50 1.32 3.69
N ASP A 43 -4.60 2.08 3.82
CA ASP A 43 -5.06 2.99 2.77
C ASP A 43 -4.09 4.17 2.61
N ALA A 44 -4.14 4.81 1.44
CA ALA A 44 -3.34 5.98 1.11
C ALA A 44 -3.54 7.18 2.04
N LEU A 45 -4.70 7.30 2.71
CA LEU A 45 -4.91 8.33 3.74
C LEU A 45 -3.89 8.24 4.88
N HIS A 46 -3.36 7.05 5.15
CA HIS A 46 -2.38 6.80 6.20
C HIS A 46 -0.93 6.82 5.70
N CYS A 47 -0.68 7.19 4.44
CA CYS A 47 0.66 7.43 3.90
C CYS A 47 1.27 8.70 4.48
N GLN A 48 1.52 8.69 5.79
CA GLN A 48 2.03 9.78 6.61
C GLN A 48 3.34 9.33 7.25
N LYS A 49 4.34 10.20 7.27
CA LYS A 49 5.70 9.88 7.72
C LYS A 49 5.71 9.31 9.13
N GLU A 50 4.95 9.93 10.03
CA GLU A 50 4.84 9.55 11.44
C GLU A 50 4.22 8.17 11.59
N THR A 51 3.23 7.83 10.76
CA THR A 51 2.56 6.52 10.81
C THR A 51 3.51 5.42 10.34
N LEU A 52 4.21 5.62 9.22
CA LEU A 52 5.13 4.61 8.68
C LEU A 52 6.35 4.43 9.58
N LYS A 53 6.89 5.52 10.13
CA LYS A 53 7.96 5.50 11.12
C LYS A 53 7.55 4.71 12.37
N LEU A 54 6.34 4.92 12.87
CA LEU A 54 5.84 4.20 14.05
C LEU A 54 5.77 2.69 13.79
N ILE A 55 5.29 2.26 12.62
CA ILE A 55 5.19 0.83 12.28
C ILE A 55 6.57 0.18 12.29
N THR A 56 7.56 0.81 11.65
CA THR A 56 8.92 0.25 11.56
C THR A 56 9.66 0.29 12.88
N GLN A 57 9.47 1.34 13.70
CA GLN A 57 9.98 1.38 15.08
C GLN A 57 9.40 0.29 15.98
N ARG A 58 8.21 -0.22 15.64
CA ARG A 58 7.53 -1.31 16.36
C ARG A 58 7.87 -2.70 15.81
N GLY A 59 8.83 -2.80 14.89
CA GLY A 59 9.30 -4.06 14.30
C GLY A 59 8.41 -4.62 13.18
N GLY A 60 7.43 -3.84 12.71
CA GLY A 60 6.56 -4.23 11.62
C GLY A 60 6.98 -3.66 10.27
N ASP A 61 6.50 -4.31 9.22
CA ASP A 61 6.55 -3.83 7.85
C ASP A 61 5.20 -3.24 7.41
N PHE A 62 5.17 -2.49 6.32
CA PHE A 62 3.94 -1.89 5.80
C PHE A 62 3.81 -2.00 4.28
N ILE A 63 2.56 -2.20 3.84
CA ILE A 63 2.11 -1.85 2.49
C ILE A 63 1.15 -0.69 2.62
N VAL A 64 1.46 0.47 2.05
CA VAL A 64 0.58 1.65 2.10
C VAL A 64 0.31 2.21 0.72
N GLY A 65 -0.95 2.53 0.43
CA GLY A 65 -1.33 3.17 -0.82
C GLY A 65 -0.73 4.58 -0.98
N ILE A 66 -0.57 5.03 -2.23
CA ILE A 66 -0.13 6.39 -2.55
C ILE A 66 -1.27 7.08 -3.30
N LYS A 67 -1.57 8.34 -2.93
CA LYS A 67 -2.62 9.14 -3.56
C LYS A 67 -2.03 10.40 -4.19
N GLY A 68 -2.70 10.91 -5.24
CA GLY A 68 -2.25 12.06 -6.02
C GLY A 68 -2.18 13.40 -5.27
N ASN A 69 -2.67 13.48 -4.03
CA ASN A 69 -2.52 14.68 -3.21
C ASN A 69 -1.07 14.93 -2.73
N GLN A 70 -0.18 13.96 -2.88
CA GLN A 70 1.27 14.13 -2.72
C GLN A 70 1.91 14.22 -4.11
N SER A 71 1.72 15.34 -4.81
CA SER A 71 2.01 15.46 -6.25
C SER A 71 3.43 15.04 -6.64
N THR A 72 4.45 15.55 -5.95
CA THR A 72 5.86 15.21 -6.24
C THR A 72 6.13 13.72 -6.11
N LEU A 73 5.68 13.11 -5.01
CA LEU A 73 5.86 11.67 -4.78
C LEU A 73 5.11 10.85 -5.83
N TYR A 74 3.84 11.19 -6.07
CA TYR A 74 2.99 10.47 -6.99
C TYR A 74 3.55 10.50 -8.42
N GLN A 75 4.02 11.66 -8.88
CA GLN A 75 4.63 11.79 -10.20
C GLN A 75 5.94 11.01 -10.30
N PHE A 76 6.78 11.03 -9.26
CA PHE A 76 8.00 10.23 -9.22
C PHE A 76 7.70 8.73 -9.32
N VAL A 77 6.75 8.23 -8.52
CA VAL A 77 6.41 6.80 -8.53
C VAL A 77 5.83 6.39 -9.88
N LYS A 78 4.97 7.22 -10.47
CA LYS A 78 4.41 6.99 -11.80
C LYS A 78 5.49 6.95 -12.88
N SER A 79 6.44 7.88 -12.88
CA SER A 79 7.54 7.88 -13.85
C SER A 79 8.48 6.68 -13.65
N ARG A 80 8.68 6.26 -12.41
CA ARG A 80 9.47 5.06 -12.09
C ARG A 80 8.85 3.82 -12.73
N PHE A 81 7.55 3.57 -12.52
CA PHE A 81 6.86 2.45 -13.19
C PHE A 81 6.88 2.55 -14.71
N ALA A 82 6.64 3.75 -15.27
CA ALA A 82 6.68 3.96 -16.71
C ALA A 82 8.02 3.52 -17.33
N SER A 83 9.13 3.75 -16.63
CA SER A 83 10.48 3.32 -17.08
C SER A 83 10.78 1.82 -16.90
N HIS A 84 9.92 1.05 -16.22
CA HIS A 84 10.14 -0.39 -15.95
C HIS A 84 9.12 -1.30 -16.67
N TYR A 85 8.21 -0.75 -17.48
CA TYR A 85 7.26 -1.58 -18.25
C TYR A 85 7.92 -2.48 -19.30
N ASP A 86 9.18 -2.23 -19.66
CA ASP A 86 9.94 -3.07 -20.60
C ASP A 86 11.25 -3.59 -19.97
N SER A 87 11.38 -3.52 -18.63
CA SER A 87 12.59 -3.93 -17.91
C SER A 87 12.46 -5.33 -17.32
N ASP A 88 13.55 -6.10 -17.33
CA ASP A 88 13.66 -7.40 -16.67
C ASP A 88 13.87 -7.30 -15.14
N GLU A 89 14.11 -6.10 -14.61
CA GLU A 89 14.37 -5.86 -13.17
C GLU A 89 13.10 -5.83 -12.29
N ARG A 90 11.96 -6.22 -12.87
CA ARG A 90 10.65 -6.19 -12.21
C ARG A 90 10.22 -7.60 -11.78
N VAL A 91 9.47 -7.67 -10.68
CA VAL A 91 8.72 -8.87 -10.33
C VAL A 91 7.27 -8.66 -10.74
N GLU A 92 6.72 -9.60 -11.49
CA GLU A 92 5.33 -9.56 -11.92
C GLU A 92 4.55 -10.80 -11.47
N PHE A 93 3.31 -10.58 -11.07
CA PHE A 93 2.35 -11.63 -10.77
C PHE A 93 0.99 -11.26 -11.34
N THR A 94 0.37 -12.19 -12.07
CA THR A 94 -0.98 -12.01 -12.60
C THR A 94 -1.89 -13.11 -12.11
N GLU A 95 -3.05 -12.71 -11.60
CA GLU A 95 -4.09 -13.60 -11.11
C GLU A 95 -5.41 -13.30 -11.81
N LYS A 96 -6.13 -14.36 -12.18
CA LYS A 96 -7.48 -14.28 -12.74
C LYS A 96 -8.44 -15.11 -11.91
N ASN A 97 -9.45 -14.46 -11.35
CA ASN A 97 -10.49 -15.08 -10.53
C ASN A 97 -11.86 -14.95 -11.21
N LYS A 98 -12.71 -15.97 -11.07
CA LYS A 98 -14.11 -15.94 -11.53
C LYS A 98 -15.01 -16.52 -10.44
N GLY A 99 -16.06 -15.78 -10.05
CA GLY A 99 -17.00 -16.22 -9.03
C GLY A 99 -18.18 -15.27 -8.88
N HIS A 100 -19.35 -15.79 -8.48
CA HIS A 100 -20.58 -15.01 -8.24
C HIS A 100 -20.97 -14.07 -9.39
N GLY A 101 -20.77 -14.48 -10.65
CA GLY A 101 -21.06 -13.66 -11.83
C GLY A 101 -20.02 -12.57 -12.15
N ARG A 102 -18.93 -12.51 -11.38
CA ARG A 102 -17.83 -11.57 -11.53
C ARG A 102 -16.59 -12.25 -12.10
N THR A 103 -15.87 -11.54 -12.96
CA THR A 103 -14.49 -11.88 -13.34
C THR A 103 -13.56 -10.77 -12.86
N GLU A 104 -12.43 -11.14 -12.27
CA GLU A 104 -11.43 -10.19 -11.81
C GLU A 104 -10.05 -10.63 -12.33
N LEU A 105 -9.37 -9.74 -13.04
CA LEU A 105 -7.97 -9.86 -13.40
C LEU A 105 -7.18 -8.88 -12.53
N ARG A 106 -6.07 -9.33 -11.96
CA ARG A 106 -5.16 -8.48 -11.21
C ARG A 106 -3.73 -8.76 -11.64
N ALA A 107 -3.05 -7.73 -12.11
CA ALA A 107 -1.61 -7.74 -12.35
C ALA A 107 -0.93 -6.90 -11.27
N VAL A 108 0.14 -7.42 -10.69
CA VAL A 108 0.96 -6.76 -9.68
C VAL A 108 2.38 -6.67 -10.21
N MET A 109 2.94 -5.46 -10.21
CA MET A 109 4.35 -5.22 -10.52
C MET A 109 5.04 -4.67 -9.26
N GLN A 110 6.22 -5.19 -8.96
CA GLN A 110 7.07 -4.68 -7.90
C GLN A 110 8.44 -4.31 -8.47
N ILE A 111 8.95 -3.14 -8.07
CA ILE A 111 10.25 -2.62 -8.47
C ILE A 111 10.97 -2.01 -7.26
N SER A 112 12.31 -1.98 -7.29
CA SER A 112 13.10 -1.22 -6.31
C SER A 112 12.71 0.26 -6.33
N ALA A 113 12.60 0.87 -5.15
CA ALA A 113 12.04 2.22 -5.05
C ALA A 113 12.93 3.28 -5.69
N GLY A 114 14.25 3.16 -5.55
CA GLY A 114 15.21 4.09 -6.13
C GLY A 114 14.89 5.56 -5.82
N LEU A 115 14.44 5.86 -4.59
CA LEU A 115 14.00 7.20 -4.24
C LEU A 115 15.19 8.20 -4.32
N PRO A 116 15.00 9.39 -4.90
CA PRO A 116 15.95 10.49 -4.80
C PRO A 116 16.22 10.83 -3.35
N LYS A 117 17.41 11.36 -3.03
CA LYS A 117 17.84 11.66 -1.65
C LYS A 117 16.80 12.41 -0.82
N ASP A 118 16.14 13.42 -1.40
CA ASP A 118 15.12 14.22 -0.71
C ASP A 118 13.86 13.42 -0.37
N LEU A 119 13.45 12.49 -1.24
CA LEU A 119 12.34 11.58 -0.96
C LEU A 119 12.76 10.44 -0.03
N GLN A 120 13.98 9.92 -0.17
CA GLN A 120 14.51 8.91 0.74
C GLN A 120 14.61 9.44 2.18
N GLY A 121 15.04 10.69 2.37
CA GLY A 121 15.06 11.33 3.69
C GLY A 121 13.66 11.49 4.31
N GLN A 122 12.63 11.59 3.48
CA GLN A 122 11.23 11.67 3.91
C GLN A 122 10.61 10.30 4.18
N TRP A 123 11.06 9.28 3.45
CA TRP A 123 10.52 7.91 3.45
C TRP A 123 11.63 6.88 3.64
N PRO A 124 12.39 6.95 4.75
CA PRO A 124 13.65 6.20 4.90
C PRO A 124 13.48 4.69 4.93
N SER A 125 12.28 4.21 5.26
CA SER A 125 11.97 2.78 5.36
C SER A 125 11.29 2.21 4.11
N VAL A 126 11.15 2.99 3.03
CA VAL A 126 10.58 2.49 1.77
C VAL A 126 11.70 1.89 0.94
N HIS A 127 11.56 0.61 0.60
CA HIS A 127 12.56 -0.14 -0.18
C HIS A 127 12.07 -0.49 -1.58
N SER A 128 10.76 -0.70 -1.75
CA SER A 128 10.18 -1.00 -3.06
C SER A 128 8.86 -0.28 -3.29
N LEU A 129 8.48 -0.22 -4.57
CA LEU A 129 7.21 0.31 -5.05
C LEU A 129 6.41 -0.86 -5.61
N ILE A 130 5.08 -0.81 -5.42
CA ILE A 130 4.16 -1.80 -5.98
C ILE A 130 3.10 -1.08 -6.80
N GLU A 131 2.87 -1.55 -8.03
CA GLU A 131 1.74 -1.18 -8.86
C GLU A 131 0.76 -2.36 -8.93
N VAL A 132 -0.53 -2.06 -8.78
CA VAL A 132 -1.61 -3.03 -8.95
C VAL A 132 -2.55 -2.51 -10.00
N VAL A 133 -2.60 -3.20 -11.14
CA VAL A 133 -3.60 -3.02 -12.19
C VAL A 133 -4.68 -4.06 -12.00
N SER A 134 -5.93 -3.64 -11.97
CA SER A 134 -7.07 -4.56 -11.85
C SER A 134 -8.15 -4.26 -12.87
N GLU A 135 -8.70 -5.30 -13.46
CA GLU A 135 -9.89 -5.24 -14.28
C GLU A 135 -10.98 -6.11 -13.64
N ARG A 136 -12.16 -5.55 -13.46
CA ARG A 136 -13.33 -6.23 -12.88
C ARG A 136 -14.49 -6.16 -13.87
N GLY A 137 -14.94 -7.32 -14.33
CA GLY A 137 -16.15 -7.45 -15.15
C GLY A 137 -17.34 -7.95 -14.33
N GLU A 138 -18.48 -7.26 -14.41
CA GLU A 138 -19.75 -7.68 -13.80
C GLU A 138 -20.92 -7.24 -14.70
N LYS A 139 -21.81 -8.17 -15.05
CA LYS A 139 -23.03 -7.90 -15.87
C LYS A 139 -22.79 -7.10 -17.17
N GLY A 140 -21.63 -7.28 -17.80
CA GLY A 140 -21.26 -6.60 -19.05
C GLY A 140 -20.57 -5.24 -18.85
N GLU A 141 -20.48 -4.74 -17.61
CA GLU A 141 -19.67 -3.57 -17.28
C GLU A 141 -18.24 -3.99 -16.90
N ILE A 142 -17.26 -3.21 -17.36
CA ILE A 142 -15.85 -3.41 -17.05
C ILE A 142 -15.35 -2.19 -16.27
N HIS A 143 -14.78 -2.43 -15.09
CA HIS A 143 -14.13 -1.42 -14.28
C HIS A 143 -12.63 -1.69 -14.21
N GLN A 144 -11.85 -0.67 -14.54
CA GLN A 144 -10.40 -0.70 -14.40
C GLN A 144 -9.95 0.12 -13.19
N GLY A 145 -8.90 -0.34 -12.53
CA GLY A 145 -8.32 0.31 -11.38
C GLY A 145 -6.80 0.24 -11.42
N LEU A 146 -6.17 1.35 -11.06
CA LEU A 146 -4.72 1.47 -10.88
C LEU A 146 -4.45 1.92 -9.45
N ARG A 147 -3.59 1.20 -8.72
CA ARG A 147 -3.14 1.57 -7.38
C ARG A 147 -1.64 1.43 -7.27
N MET A 148 -0.98 2.49 -6.81
CA MET A 148 0.44 2.47 -6.47
C MET A 148 0.61 2.43 -4.95
N LYS A 149 1.64 1.73 -4.47
CA LYS A 149 1.90 1.50 -3.04
C LYS A 149 3.39 1.57 -2.72
N PHE A 150 3.69 1.94 -1.48
CA PHE A 150 4.99 1.71 -0.87
C PHE A 150 5.03 0.35 -0.19
N TRP A 151 6.23 -0.24 -0.16
CA TRP A 151 6.55 -1.45 0.58
C TRP A 151 7.86 -1.26 1.35
N SER A 152 7.87 -1.69 2.62
CA SER A 152 9.01 -1.50 3.50
C SER A 152 9.92 -2.72 3.64
N ALA A 153 9.43 -3.94 3.39
CA ALA A 153 10.33 -5.08 3.52
C ALA A 153 11.34 -5.07 2.38
N LYS A 154 12.55 -5.53 2.68
CA LYS A 154 13.56 -5.75 1.65
C LYS A 154 13.13 -6.92 0.77
N ILE A 155 13.48 -6.83 -0.50
CA ILE A 155 13.39 -7.95 -1.43
C ILE A 155 14.68 -8.74 -1.20
N ASP A 156 14.55 -9.98 -0.74
CA ASP A 156 15.67 -10.92 -0.64
C ASP A 156 16.04 -11.50 -2.01
#